data_AF-A0A6P5ECM1-F1
#
_entry.id   AF-A0A6P5ECM1-F1
#
_cell.length_a   1.000
_cell.length_b   1.000
_cell.length_c   1.000
_cell.angle_alpha   90.00
_cell.angle_beta   90.00
_cell.angle_gamma   90.00
#
_symmetry.space_group_name_H-M   'P 1'
#
loop_
_entity.id
_entity.type
_entity.pdbx_description
1 polymer ?
#
loop_
_entity_poly.entity_id
_entity_poly.type
_entity_poly.pdbx_seq_one_letter_code
_entity_poly.pdbx_strand_id
1 'polypeptide(L)'
;MQGLENILDSRKNFENMLDSIIGRVKGTVPVKGTVVLMRKNVLDFNDFGASVIDNVSELLGQKVSLQLVSATVGDPNNGNRGVVGQAAYLENYISLLPSLAAGESKYNVTFQWDAKTGIPGAVIVKNHHTSQFYLKTLTIDDFPGKGRIVFVCNSWVYPADKYSYDRVFFANNVSI
;
A
#
# COMPACT_ATOMS: atom_id res chain seq x y z
N MET A 1 12.43 -26.44 -15.53
CA MET A 1 12.02 -25.35 -14.61
C MET A 1 12.74 -24.04 -14.90
N GLN A 2 14.08 -24.02 -15.10
CA GLN A 2 14.87 -22.82 -15.43
C GLN A 2 14.35 -21.96 -16.62
N GLY A 3 13.84 -22.60 -17.68
CA GLY A 3 13.34 -21.88 -18.86
C GLY A 3 12.10 -21.03 -18.60
N LEU A 4 11.21 -21.47 -17.70
CA LEU A 4 10.01 -20.71 -17.31
C LEU A 4 10.37 -19.51 -16.42
N GLU A 5 11.35 -19.68 -15.53
CA GLU A 5 11.84 -18.59 -14.68
C GLU A 5 12.50 -17.47 -15.50
N ASN A 6 13.32 -17.82 -16.50
CA ASN A 6 13.95 -16.84 -17.39
C ASN A 6 12.92 -16.04 -18.21
N ILE A 7 11.81 -16.67 -18.61
CA ILE A 7 10.71 -16.02 -19.33
C ILE A 7 9.96 -15.07 -18.40
N LEU A 8 9.68 -15.49 -17.16
CA LEU A 8 9.01 -14.66 -16.16
C LEU A 8 9.84 -13.42 -15.79
N ASP A 9 11.16 -13.58 -15.64
CA ASP A 9 12.06 -12.49 -15.31
C ASP A 9 12.21 -11.49 -16.46
N SER A 10 12.32 -11.99 -17.70
CA SER A 10 12.31 -11.16 -18.90
C SER A 10 11.01 -10.36 -19.05
N ARG A 11 9.86 -10.99 -18.75
CA ARG A 11 8.57 -10.31 -18.75
C ARG A 11 8.52 -9.21 -17.69
N LYS A 12 8.99 -9.49 -16.47
CA LYS A 12 9.03 -8.51 -15.37
C LYS A 12 9.92 -7.31 -15.71
N ASN A 13 11.07 -7.54 -16.34
CA ASN A 13 11.96 -6.48 -16.80
C ASN A 13 11.31 -5.61 -17.88
N PHE A 14 10.61 -6.23 -18.83
CA PHE A 14 9.90 -5.48 -19.87
C PHE A 14 8.79 -4.60 -19.27
N GLU A 15 7.97 -5.13 -18.36
CA GLU A 15 6.92 -4.35 -17.67
C GLU A 15 7.53 -3.16 -16.89
N ASN A 16 8.64 -3.39 -16.17
CA ASN A 16 9.32 -2.31 -15.45
C ASN A 16 9.86 -1.22 -16.41
N MET A 17 10.35 -1.60 -17.60
CA MET A 17 10.79 -0.65 -18.63
C MET A 17 9.61 0.14 -19.21
N LEU A 18 8.48 -0.52 -19.48
CA LEU A 18 7.28 0.15 -19.97
C LEU A 18 6.73 1.15 -18.95
N ASP A 19 6.64 0.74 -17.69
CA ASP A 19 6.24 1.60 -16.57
C ASP A 19 7.15 2.84 -16.47
N SER A 20 8.46 2.67 -16.64
CA SER A 20 9.42 3.78 -16.65
C SER A 20 9.24 4.70 -17.85
N ILE A 21 8.98 4.18 -19.06
CA ILE A 21 8.80 4.98 -20.27
C ILE A 21 7.49 5.79 -20.17
N ILE A 22 6.39 5.13 -19.78
CA ILE A 22 5.10 5.79 -19.59
C ILE A 22 5.21 6.86 -18.51
N GLY A 23 5.95 6.59 -17.43
CA GLY A 23 6.16 7.57 -16.37
C GLY A 23 7.02 8.76 -16.79
N ARG A 24 7.98 8.58 -17.71
CA ARG A 24 8.72 9.70 -18.31
C ARG A 24 7.83 10.60 -19.20
N VAL A 25 6.85 10.02 -19.88
CA VAL A 25 5.91 10.76 -20.75
C VAL A 25 4.87 11.54 -19.92
N LYS A 26 4.44 11.00 -18.77
CA LYS A 26 3.42 11.62 -17.90
C LYS A 26 3.98 12.37 -16.68
N GLY A 27 5.27 12.24 -16.39
CA GLY A 27 5.89 12.69 -15.13
C GLY A 27 5.51 11.86 -13.89
N THR A 28 4.60 10.89 -14.03
CA THR A 28 4.03 10.08 -12.94
C THR A 28 4.45 8.63 -13.10
N VAL A 29 5.12 8.06 -12.10
CA VAL A 29 5.60 6.67 -12.11
C VAL A 29 4.73 5.78 -11.20
N PRO A 30 4.47 4.51 -11.59
CA PRO A 30 3.84 3.56 -10.71
C PRO A 30 4.81 3.15 -9.59
N VAL A 31 4.37 3.27 -8.35
CA VAL A 31 5.10 2.87 -7.15
C VAL A 31 4.34 1.72 -6.50
N LYS A 32 4.94 0.52 -6.51
CA LYS A 32 4.32 -0.68 -5.95
C LYS A 32 4.56 -0.76 -4.45
N GLY A 33 3.51 -1.11 -3.72
CA GLY A 33 3.53 -1.29 -2.29
C GLY A 33 2.83 -2.57 -1.85
N THR A 34 3.20 -3.00 -0.66
CA THR A 34 2.62 -4.14 0.06
C THR A 34 1.98 -3.64 1.33
N VAL A 35 0.70 -3.94 1.53
CA VAL A 35 -0.02 -3.69 2.77
C VAL A 35 -0.20 -5.00 3.53
N VAL A 36 0.14 -4.99 4.82
CA VAL A 36 -0.15 -6.09 5.75
C VAL A 36 -1.18 -5.62 6.76
N LEU A 37 -2.27 -6.36 6.89
CA LEU A 37 -3.34 -6.08 7.84
C LEU A 37 -3.91 -7.37 8.43
N MET A 38 -4.61 -7.25 9.55
CA MET A 38 -5.39 -8.33 10.16
C MET A 38 -6.84 -7.87 10.26
N ARG A 39 -7.79 -8.75 9.98
CA ARG A 39 -9.21 -8.41 10.16
C ARG A 39 -9.68 -8.88 11.53
N LYS A 40 -10.69 -8.21 12.09
CA LYS A 40 -11.21 -8.53 13.42
C LYS A 40 -11.70 -9.98 13.51
N ASN A 41 -12.27 -10.50 12.42
CA ASN A 41 -12.85 -11.84 12.37
C ASN A 41 -11.77 -12.94 12.28
N VAL A 42 -10.51 -12.66 11.93
CA VAL A 42 -9.47 -13.71 11.80
C VAL A 42 -8.83 -14.10 13.13
N LEU A 43 -9.21 -13.43 14.23
CA LEU A 43 -8.83 -13.83 15.59
C LEU A 43 -9.72 -14.95 16.16
N ASP A 44 -10.76 -15.38 15.43
CA ASP A 44 -11.88 -16.17 15.97
C ASP A 44 -12.15 -17.50 15.24
N PHE A 45 -11.28 -18.00 14.33
CA PHE A 45 -11.61 -19.19 13.53
C PHE A 45 -10.62 -20.35 13.58
N ASN A 46 -11.17 -21.46 14.06
CA ASN A 46 -10.72 -22.85 14.03
C ASN A 46 -10.96 -23.55 12.67
N ASP A 47 -11.19 -22.85 11.54
CA ASP A 47 -11.47 -23.52 10.25
C ASP A 47 -10.98 -22.70 9.04
N PHE A 48 -9.94 -23.18 8.34
CA PHE A 48 -8.97 -22.34 7.61
C PHE A 48 -9.10 -22.37 6.07
N GLY A 49 -10.01 -23.15 5.49
CA GLY A 49 -9.98 -23.46 4.04
C GLY A 49 -10.76 -22.51 3.12
N ALA A 50 -12.06 -22.33 3.37
CA ALA A 50 -12.97 -21.64 2.43
C ALA A 50 -13.36 -20.23 2.90
N SER A 51 -13.58 -20.05 4.21
CA SER A 51 -14.04 -18.78 4.81
C SER A 51 -13.00 -17.66 4.72
N VAL A 52 -11.70 -17.99 4.69
CA VAL A 52 -10.62 -17.00 4.67
C VAL A 52 -10.58 -16.25 3.34
N ILE A 53 -10.88 -16.92 2.22
CA ILE A 53 -10.80 -16.35 0.88
C ILE A 53 -11.92 -15.32 0.64
N ASP A 54 -13.17 -15.66 0.93
CA ASP A 54 -14.32 -14.77 0.75
C ASP A 54 -14.11 -13.46 1.51
N ASN A 55 -13.76 -13.60 2.78
CA ASN A 55 -13.47 -12.53 3.70
C ASN A 55 -12.36 -11.60 3.12
N VAL A 56 -11.27 -12.13 2.55
CA VAL A 56 -10.12 -11.32 2.10
C VAL A 56 -10.47 -10.45 0.88
N SER A 57 -11.41 -10.88 0.04
CA SER A 57 -11.82 -10.13 -1.15
C SER A 57 -12.67 -8.89 -0.84
N GLU A 58 -13.31 -8.83 0.34
CA GLU A 58 -14.24 -7.74 0.73
C GLU A 58 -13.58 -6.36 0.87
N LEU A 59 -12.26 -6.32 1.11
CA LEU A 59 -11.50 -5.07 1.18
C LEU A 59 -11.06 -4.54 -0.19
N LEU A 60 -11.26 -5.33 -1.26
CA LEU A 60 -11.01 -4.92 -2.64
C LEU A 60 -12.19 -4.08 -3.17
N GLY A 61 -12.10 -3.60 -4.41
CA GLY A 61 -13.19 -2.83 -5.02
C GLY A 61 -13.35 -1.43 -4.42
N GLN A 62 -12.22 -0.73 -4.23
CA GLN A 62 -12.16 0.65 -3.75
C GLN A 62 -12.64 0.88 -2.30
N LYS A 63 -12.68 -0.16 -1.47
CA LYS A 63 -13.08 -0.05 -0.06
C LYS A 63 -12.00 0.54 0.84
N VAL A 64 -10.73 0.25 0.58
CA VAL A 64 -9.62 0.81 1.37
C VAL A 64 -8.71 1.60 0.45
N SER A 65 -8.56 2.90 0.72
CA SER A 65 -7.69 3.79 -0.03
C SER A 65 -6.48 4.21 0.78
N LEU A 66 -5.35 4.34 0.11
CA LEU A 66 -4.09 4.84 0.63
C LEU A 66 -3.63 6.02 -0.23
N GLN A 67 -3.19 7.10 0.41
CA GLN A 67 -2.61 8.27 -0.27
C GLN A 67 -1.26 8.59 0.35
N LEU A 68 -0.21 8.57 -0.47
CA LEU A 68 1.12 8.98 -0.04
C LEU A 68 1.16 10.49 0.18
N VAL A 69 1.93 10.91 1.18
CA VAL A 69 2.14 12.32 1.54
C VAL A 69 3.63 12.60 1.50
N SER A 70 4.00 13.63 0.74
CA SER A 70 5.40 14.05 0.59
C SER A 70 5.99 14.53 1.92
N ALA A 71 7.23 14.17 2.20
CA ALA A 71 8.02 14.76 3.28
C ALA A 71 9.01 15.81 2.79
N THR A 72 9.27 15.91 1.48
CA THR A 72 10.31 16.78 0.91
C THR A 72 9.75 17.92 0.07
N VAL A 73 8.46 17.89 -0.25
CA VAL A 73 7.79 18.93 -1.05
C VAL A 73 6.50 19.33 -0.34
N GLY A 74 6.42 20.61 0.03
CA GLY A 74 5.23 21.21 0.62
C GLY A 74 4.28 21.78 -0.45
N ASP A 75 2.99 21.72 -0.18
CA ASP A 75 1.95 22.39 -0.95
C ASP A 75 1.81 23.84 -0.47
N PRO A 76 2.21 24.84 -1.27
CA PRO A 76 2.13 26.25 -0.89
C PRO A 76 0.70 26.74 -0.65
N ASN A 77 -0.30 26.05 -1.22
CA ASN A 77 -1.70 26.41 -1.06
C ASN A 77 -2.35 25.76 0.18
N ASN A 78 -1.64 24.86 0.86
CA ASN A 78 -2.12 24.13 2.03
C ASN A 78 -1.16 24.28 3.23
N GLY A 79 -0.70 25.51 3.48
CA GLY A 79 0.16 25.83 4.61
C GLY A 79 1.50 25.10 4.60
N ASN A 80 2.04 24.81 3.41
CA ASN A 80 3.28 24.05 3.19
C ASN A 80 3.26 22.63 3.79
N ARG A 81 2.07 22.06 4.01
CA ARG A 81 1.94 20.62 4.33
C ARG A 81 2.43 19.78 3.16
N GLY A 82 2.89 18.56 3.45
CA GLY A 82 3.30 17.61 2.42
C GLY A 82 2.24 17.46 1.32
N VAL A 83 2.66 17.54 0.05
CA VAL A 83 1.76 17.31 -1.08
C VAL A 83 1.17 15.90 -0.98
N VAL A 84 -0.15 15.80 -1.12
CA VAL A 84 -0.91 14.55 -1.04
C VAL A 84 -1.10 13.98 -2.44
N GLY A 85 -0.71 12.72 -2.64
CA GLY A 85 -0.89 12.02 -3.90
C GLY A 85 -2.32 11.54 -4.13
N GLN A 86 -2.54 10.98 -5.31
CA GLN A 86 -3.81 10.35 -5.67
C GLN A 86 -4.10 9.11 -4.79
N ALA A 87 -5.39 8.82 -4.62
CA ALA A 87 -5.82 7.61 -3.93
C ALA A 87 -5.45 6.36 -4.73
N ALA A 88 -4.72 5.45 -4.09
CA ALA A 88 -4.51 4.09 -4.54
C ALA A 88 -5.35 3.14 -3.68
N TYR A 89 -5.77 2.01 -4.23
CA TYR A 89 -6.64 1.07 -3.55
C TYR A 89 -5.97 -0.29 -3.41
N LEU A 90 -6.44 -1.10 -2.46
CA LEU A 90 -6.02 -2.50 -2.38
C LEU A 90 -6.48 -3.24 -3.65
N GLU A 91 -5.56 -3.94 -4.30
CA GLU A 91 -5.77 -4.57 -5.60
C GLU A 91 -5.97 -6.08 -5.50
N ASN A 92 -4.91 -6.80 -5.14
CA ASN A 92 -4.87 -8.26 -5.14
C ASN A 92 -4.36 -8.78 -3.82
N TYR A 93 -4.95 -9.87 -3.37
CA TYR A 93 -4.44 -10.65 -2.24
C TYR A 93 -3.23 -11.48 -2.65
N ILE A 94 -2.20 -11.48 -1.81
CA ILE A 94 -1.00 -12.29 -2.00
C ILE A 94 -1.13 -13.55 -1.15
N SER A 95 -1.65 -14.62 -1.73
CA SER A 95 -1.90 -15.91 -1.04
C SER A 95 -0.65 -16.80 -0.84
N LEU A 96 0.52 -16.35 -1.27
CA LEU A 96 1.63 -17.24 -1.64
C LEU A 96 2.76 -17.40 -0.60
N LEU A 97 2.61 -16.92 0.63
CA LEU A 97 3.65 -17.12 1.65
C LEU A 97 3.17 -18.08 2.74
N PRO A 98 3.84 -19.24 2.93
CA PRO A 98 3.57 -20.16 4.05
C PRO A 98 3.99 -19.59 5.43
N SER A 99 4.37 -18.31 5.49
CA SER A 99 4.97 -17.66 6.66
C SER A 99 4.19 -16.46 7.20
N LEU A 100 2.97 -16.19 6.72
CA LEU A 100 2.12 -15.20 7.37
C LEU A 100 1.73 -15.73 8.75
N ALA A 101 1.93 -14.92 9.79
CA ALA A 101 1.41 -15.24 11.11
C ALA A 101 -0.11 -15.42 11.01
N ALA A 102 -0.66 -16.33 11.83
CA ALA A 102 -2.09 -16.63 11.81
C ALA A 102 -2.93 -15.33 11.84
N GLY A 103 -3.81 -15.16 10.85
CA GLY A 103 -4.73 -14.02 10.75
C GLY A 103 -4.25 -12.81 9.95
N GLU A 104 -3.00 -12.81 9.46
CA GLU A 104 -2.51 -11.76 8.58
C GLU A 104 -2.98 -11.93 7.12
N SER A 105 -3.26 -10.81 6.48
CA SER A 105 -3.58 -10.71 5.06
C SER A 105 -2.67 -9.69 4.40
N LYS A 106 -2.16 -10.05 3.22
CA LYS A 106 -1.21 -9.25 2.46
C LYS A 106 -1.85 -8.81 1.14
N TYR A 107 -1.81 -7.51 0.86
CA TYR A 107 -2.40 -6.92 -0.34
C TYR A 107 -1.36 -6.13 -1.12
N ASN A 108 -1.47 -6.15 -2.45
CA ASN A 108 -0.79 -5.21 -3.32
C ASN A 108 -1.53 -3.87 -3.38
N VAL A 109 -0.78 -2.80 -3.57
CA VAL A 109 -1.28 -1.46 -3.91
C VAL A 109 -0.30 -0.80 -4.87
N THR A 110 -0.79 -0.13 -5.92
CA THR A 110 0.03 0.64 -6.85
C THR A 110 -0.32 2.12 -6.81
N PHE A 111 0.63 2.95 -6.39
CA PHE A 111 0.47 4.40 -6.36
C PHE A 111 0.92 5.01 -7.68
N GLN A 112 0.15 5.96 -8.20
CA GLN A 112 0.61 6.85 -9.27
C GLN A 112 1.28 8.05 -8.63
N TRP A 113 2.62 8.12 -8.70
CA TRP A 113 3.41 9.13 -7.99
C TRP A 113 4.21 10.01 -8.94
N ASP A 114 3.97 11.32 -8.91
CA ASP A 114 4.78 12.28 -9.66
C ASP A 114 6.13 12.46 -8.96
N ALA A 115 7.23 12.24 -9.69
CA ALA A 115 8.59 12.39 -9.16
C ALA A 115 8.86 13.80 -8.61
N LYS A 116 8.18 14.83 -9.13
CA LYS A 116 8.24 16.22 -8.64
C LYS A 116 7.62 16.38 -7.26
N THR A 117 6.78 15.44 -6.83
CA THR A 117 6.18 15.38 -5.49
C THR A 117 7.19 14.94 -4.44
N GLY A 118 8.40 14.52 -4.84
CA GLY A 118 9.48 14.18 -3.92
C GLY A 118 9.29 12.84 -3.23
N ILE A 119 9.86 12.71 -2.03
CA ILE A 119 9.91 11.44 -1.29
C ILE A 119 8.74 11.37 -0.31
N PRO A 120 7.92 10.31 -0.33
CA PRO A 120 6.84 10.15 0.64
C PRO A 120 7.40 9.84 2.03
N GLY A 121 6.83 10.49 3.04
CA GLY A 121 7.15 10.24 4.46
C GLY A 121 5.94 10.04 5.36
N ALA A 122 4.74 10.17 4.82
CA ALA A 122 3.52 9.73 5.49
C ALA A 122 2.54 9.08 4.49
N VAL A 123 1.56 8.36 5.03
CA VAL A 123 0.44 7.78 4.29
C VAL A 123 -0.86 8.06 5.01
N ILE A 124 -1.85 8.57 4.27
CA ILE A 124 -3.24 8.66 4.71
C ILE A 124 -3.95 7.36 4.33
N VAL A 125 -4.73 6.81 5.25
CA VAL A 125 -5.51 5.58 5.03
C VAL A 125 -6.97 5.86 5.33
N LYS A 126 -7.86 5.53 4.37
CA LYS A 126 -9.32 5.63 4.56
C LYS A 126 -9.96 4.27 4.36
N ASN A 127 -10.84 3.92 5.28
CA ASN A 127 -11.59 2.67 5.26
C ASN A 127 -13.07 2.99 4.95
N HIS A 128 -13.50 2.72 3.73
CA HIS A 128 -14.91 2.80 3.31
C HIS A 128 -15.62 1.44 3.40
N HIS A 129 -15.00 0.45 4.04
CA HIS A 129 -15.65 -0.79 4.44
C HIS A 129 -16.41 -0.59 5.76
N THR A 130 -17.41 -1.42 6.04
CA THR A 130 -18.26 -1.32 7.23
C THR A 130 -17.55 -1.78 8.51
N SER A 131 -16.59 -2.69 8.38
CA SER A 131 -15.81 -3.25 9.49
C SER A 131 -14.41 -2.63 9.61
N GLN A 132 -13.94 -2.50 10.86
CA GLN A 132 -12.56 -2.11 11.16
C GLN A 132 -11.56 -3.23 10.83
N PHE A 133 -10.33 -2.87 10.52
CA PHE A 133 -9.20 -3.80 10.42
C PHE A 133 -7.98 -3.25 11.16
N TYR A 134 -7.05 -4.12 11.53
CA TYR A 134 -5.79 -3.74 12.15
C TYR A 134 -4.71 -3.62 11.07
N LEU A 135 -4.25 -2.40 10.78
CA LEU A 135 -3.18 -2.15 9.83
C LEU A 135 -1.83 -2.37 10.50
N LYS A 136 -1.04 -3.33 10.00
CA LYS A 136 0.31 -3.58 10.50
C LYS A 136 1.32 -2.69 9.81
N THR A 137 1.45 -2.83 8.49
CA THR A 137 2.47 -2.13 7.71
C THR A 137 2.00 -1.76 6.31
N LEU A 138 2.59 -0.69 5.77
CA LEU A 138 2.74 -0.48 4.33
C LEU A 138 4.24 -0.49 4.02
N THR A 139 4.65 -1.22 2.98
CA THR A 139 6.04 -1.26 2.51
C THR A 139 6.10 -0.91 1.04
N ILE A 140 6.97 0.00 0.65
CA ILE A 140 7.38 0.27 -0.72
C ILE A 140 8.82 -0.21 -0.83
N ASP A 141 9.11 -1.23 -1.64
CA ASP A 141 10.44 -1.86 -1.63
C ASP A 141 11.47 -1.10 -2.49
N ASP A 142 11.05 -0.55 -3.64
CA ASP A 142 11.96 0.02 -4.64
C ASP A 142 11.58 1.46 -5.04
N PHE A 143 11.50 2.38 -4.08
CA PHE A 143 11.18 3.79 -4.39
C PHE A 143 12.36 4.49 -5.10
N PRO A 144 12.16 5.15 -6.25
CA PRO A 144 13.24 5.82 -6.97
C PRO A 144 14.01 6.84 -6.11
N GLY A 145 15.33 6.70 -6.02
CA GLY A 145 16.20 7.62 -5.28
C GLY A 145 16.18 7.47 -3.74
N LYS A 146 15.33 6.61 -3.18
CA LYS A 146 15.25 6.35 -1.73
C LYS A 146 15.41 4.87 -1.37
N GLY A 147 15.01 3.97 -2.26
CA GLY A 147 14.93 2.53 -1.99
C GLY A 147 13.70 2.20 -1.14
N ARG A 148 13.90 1.34 -0.14
CA ARG A 148 12.80 0.82 0.68
C ARG A 148 12.24 1.88 1.65
N ILE A 149 10.93 2.04 1.68
CA ILE A 149 10.18 2.90 2.60
C ILE A 149 9.17 2.03 3.36
N VAL A 150 9.27 2.01 4.69
CA VAL A 150 8.41 1.20 5.55
C VAL A 150 7.59 2.11 6.45
N PHE A 151 6.28 1.92 6.47
CA PHE A 151 5.35 2.55 7.40
C PHE A 151 4.94 1.49 8.42
N VAL A 152 5.39 1.65 9.67
CA VAL A 152 5.02 0.76 10.78
C VAL A 152 3.80 1.34 11.47
N CYS A 153 2.63 0.84 11.11
CA CYS A 153 1.35 1.46 11.48
C CYS A 153 0.81 0.95 12.81
N ASN A 154 0.77 -0.38 12.99
CA ASN A 154 0.30 -1.08 14.19
C ASN A 154 -0.93 -0.45 14.85
N SER A 155 -2.02 -0.29 14.10
CA SER A 155 -3.22 0.38 14.60
C SER A 155 -4.51 -0.09 13.96
N TRP A 156 -5.61 -0.04 14.72
CA TRP A 156 -6.96 -0.26 14.21
C TRP A 156 -7.41 0.92 13.33
N VAL A 157 -7.88 0.63 12.12
CA VAL A 157 -8.47 1.58 11.18
C VAL A 157 -9.97 1.29 11.08
N TYR A 158 -10.76 2.05 11.82
CA TYR A 158 -12.22 2.08 11.75
C TYR A 158 -12.73 2.67 10.41
N PRO A 159 -14.01 2.43 10.07
CA PRO A 159 -14.67 3.11 8.96
C PRO A 159 -14.48 4.64 9.01
N ALA A 160 -14.30 5.25 7.84
CA ALA A 160 -13.89 6.64 7.70
C ALA A 160 -14.91 7.64 8.28
N ASP A 161 -16.20 7.28 8.26
CA ASP A 161 -17.30 8.06 8.84
C ASP A 161 -17.25 8.14 10.37
N LYS A 162 -16.40 7.33 11.03
CA LYS A 162 -16.17 7.39 12.48
C LYS A 162 -15.10 8.40 12.89
N TYR A 163 -14.47 9.10 11.95
CA TYR A 163 -13.48 10.13 12.24
C TYR A 163 -13.88 11.49 11.70
N SER A 164 -13.50 12.54 12.42
CA SER A 164 -13.50 13.93 11.92
C SER A 164 -12.17 14.31 11.23
N TYR A 165 -11.23 13.37 11.14
CA TYR A 165 -9.87 13.56 10.64
C TYR A 165 -9.38 12.34 9.87
N ASP A 166 -8.37 12.54 9.03
CA ASP A 166 -7.73 11.45 8.28
C ASP A 166 -6.75 10.66 9.16
N ARG A 167 -6.76 9.32 9.02
CA ARG A 167 -5.78 8.46 9.68
C ARG A 167 -4.46 8.54 8.94
N VAL A 168 -3.43 9.07 9.61
CA VAL A 168 -2.09 9.26 9.05
C VAL A 168 -1.09 8.34 9.76
N PHE A 169 -0.19 7.73 8.98
CA PHE A 169 0.94 6.95 9.49
C PHE A 169 2.24 7.46 8.86
N PHE A 170 3.30 7.52 9.63
CA PHE A 170 4.60 8.05 9.18
C PHE A 170 5.55 6.93 8.78
N ALA A 171 6.44 7.22 7.83
CA ALA A 171 7.53 6.33 7.47
C ALA A 171 8.49 6.17 8.66
N ASN A 172 9.02 4.97 8.85
CA ASN A 172 9.94 4.60 9.92
C ASN A 172 11.37 5.09 9.66
N ASN A 173 11.51 6.35 9.24
CA ASN A 173 12.79 7.01 9.18
C ASN A 173 13.02 7.70 10.52
N VAL A 174 14.18 7.50 11.13
CA VAL A 174 14.61 8.30 12.29
C VAL A 174 14.98 9.69 11.79
N SER A 175 14.17 10.69 12.12
CA SER A 175 14.55 12.10 12.01
C SER A 175 15.19 12.48 13.35
N ILE A 176 16.49 12.81 13.35
CA ILE A 176 17.20 13.33 14.52
C ILE A 176 17.13 14.86 14.49
#